data_AF-A0A0E3QK52-F1
#
_entry.id   AF-A0A0E3QK52-F1
#
_cell.length_a   1.000
_cell.length_b   1.000
_cell.length_c   1.000
_cell.angle_alpha   90.00
_cell.angle_beta   90.00
_cell.angle_gamma   90.00
#
_symmetry.space_group_name_H-M   'P 1'
#
loop_
_entity.id
_entity.type
_entity.pdbx_description
1 polymer ?
#
loop_
_entity_poly.entity_id
_entity_poly.type
_entity_poly.pdbx_seq_one_letter_code
_entity_poly.pdbx_strand_id
1 'polypeptide(L)'
;MIELGKKFINCSFGSRGTETGQLIWEKLKQKEIGEVMTDHWRAYAEFLPENIHTQSKAETYTVEGYNGILRHFLARLRRKTKCYTKSIEMLKYSVLLLMKHRNKEIAIIS
;
A
#
# COMPACT_ATOMS: atom_id res chain seq x y z
N MET A 1 3.62 -6.05 -5.41
CA MET A 1 2.28 -6.24 -6.02
C MET A 1 2.53 -7.00 -7.31
N ILE A 2 2.03 -8.22 -7.51
CA ILE A 2 2.33 -9.10 -8.67
C ILE A 2 1.10 -9.26 -9.57
N GLU A 3 1.31 -9.35 -10.88
CA GLU A 3 0.31 -9.16 -11.93
C GLU A 3 -0.62 -10.36 -12.21
N LEU A 4 -1.89 -10.16 -11.86
CA LEU A 4 -3.06 -10.51 -12.67
C LEU A 4 -4.08 -9.38 -12.42
N GLY A 5 -4.03 -8.32 -13.23
CA GLY A 5 -4.78 -7.07 -13.02
C GLY A 5 -4.29 -6.26 -11.81
N LYS A 6 -3.51 -5.20 -12.06
CA LYS A 6 -2.99 -4.33 -11.00
C LYS A 6 -4.14 -3.75 -10.16
N LYS A 7 -4.33 -4.25 -8.94
CA LYS A 7 -5.37 -3.84 -7.99
C LYS A 7 -4.76 -3.56 -6.62
N PHE A 8 -5.38 -2.62 -5.91
CA PHE A 8 -5.10 -2.41 -4.50
C PHE A 8 -5.64 -3.58 -3.69
N ILE A 9 -4.79 -4.29 -2.94
CA ILE A 9 -5.23 -5.46 -2.16
C ILE A 9 -5.57 -5.07 -0.71
N ASN A 10 -4.64 -4.41 -0.03
CA ASN A 10 -4.80 -3.98 1.36
C ASN A 10 -3.88 -2.80 1.68
N CYS A 11 -4.07 -2.18 2.83
CA CYS A 11 -3.21 -1.14 3.37
C CYS A 11 -3.12 -1.21 4.91
N SER A 12 -2.01 -0.75 5.46
CA SER A 12 -1.82 -0.50 6.89
C SER A 12 -1.44 0.97 7.12
N PHE A 13 -1.68 1.45 8.34
CA PHE A 13 -1.43 2.84 8.74
C PHE A 13 -0.64 2.82 10.03
N GLY A 14 0.47 3.55 10.07
CA GLY A 14 1.35 3.56 11.22
C GLY A 14 2.70 4.18 10.89
N SER A 15 3.70 3.82 11.68
CA SER A 15 5.08 4.27 11.51
C SER A 15 5.75 3.56 10.33
N ARG A 16 6.93 4.07 9.95
CA ARG A 16 7.83 3.36 9.04
C ARG A 16 8.62 2.29 9.81
N GLY A 17 7.92 1.39 10.48
CA GLY A 17 8.53 0.32 11.28
C GLY A 17 8.00 -1.05 10.90
N THR A 18 8.70 -2.08 11.35
CA THR A 18 8.40 -3.49 11.10
C THR A 18 7.02 -3.87 11.60
N GLU A 19 6.58 -3.33 12.74
CA GLU A 19 5.25 -3.56 13.31
C GLU A 19 4.11 -3.23 12.32
N THR A 20 4.20 -2.07 11.63
CA THR A 20 3.16 -1.67 10.66
C THR A 20 3.19 -2.53 9.40
N GLY A 21 4.36 -3.06 9.03
CA GLY A 21 4.55 -4.04 7.96
C GLY A 21 3.95 -5.40 8.30
N GLN A 22 4.15 -5.88 9.53
CA GLN A 22 3.55 -7.12 10.01
C GLN A 22 2.02 -7.04 9.95
N LEU A 23 1.41 -5.92 10.35
CA LEU A 23 -0.04 -5.75 10.27
C LEU A 23 -0.63 -5.95 8.86
N ILE A 24 0.09 -5.56 7.80
CA ILE A 24 -0.38 -5.83 6.44
C ILE A 24 -0.14 -7.28 6.04
N TRP A 25 0.98 -7.87 6.48
CA TRP A 25 1.28 -9.29 6.22
C TRP A 25 0.25 -10.22 6.86
N GLU A 26 -0.12 -10.00 8.13
CA GLU A 26 -1.17 -10.77 8.83
C GLU A 26 -2.49 -10.77 8.06
N LYS A 27 -2.89 -9.62 7.51
CA LYS A 27 -4.11 -9.51 6.69
C LYS A 27 -4.03 -10.27 5.37
N LEU A 28 -2.83 -10.56 4.90
CA LEU A 28 -2.55 -11.22 3.64
C LEU A 28 -2.30 -12.73 3.80
N LYS A 29 -2.08 -13.24 5.02
CA LYS A 29 -1.80 -14.67 5.31
C LYS A 29 -2.85 -15.65 4.77
N GLN A 30 -4.10 -15.22 4.66
CA GLN A 30 -5.19 -16.06 4.14
C GLN A 30 -5.20 -16.16 2.62
N LYS A 31 -4.39 -15.36 1.92
CA LYS A 31 -4.25 -15.39 0.47
C LYS A 31 -3.03 -16.21 0.09
N GLU A 32 -3.18 -17.03 -0.94
CA GLU A 32 -2.04 -17.66 -1.59
C GLU A 32 -1.24 -16.57 -2.34
N ILE A 33 0.00 -16.37 -1.91
CA ILE A 33 0.91 -15.37 -2.46
C ILE A 33 2.15 -16.11 -2.95
N GLY A 34 2.34 -16.13 -4.27
CA GLY A 34 3.49 -16.80 -4.90
C GLY A 34 4.80 -16.02 -4.71
N GLU A 35 4.78 -14.71 -4.91
CA GLU A 35 5.97 -13.86 -4.76
C GLU A 35 5.56 -12.47 -4.22
N VAL A 36 6.48 -11.84 -3.50
CA VAL A 36 6.37 -10.48 -2.98
C VAL A 36 7.59 -9.70 -3.40
N MET A 37 7.36 -8.60 -4.13
CA MET A 37 8.40 -7.68 -4.54
C MET A 37 8.30 -6.37 -3.76
N THR A 38 9.41 -5.95 -3.17
CA THR A 38 9.52 -4.69 -2.40
C THR A 38 10.75 -3.89 -2.81
N ASP A 39 10.78 -2.62 -2.39
CA ASP A 39 12.02 -1.85 -2.43
C ASP A 39 13.04 -2.40 -1.40
N HIS A 40 14.25 -1.83 -1.40
CA HIS A 40 15.36 -2.24 -0.52
C HIS A 40 15.24 -1.74 0.92
N TRP A 41 14.03 -1.50 1.42
CA TRP A 41 13.86 -1.13 2.81
C TRP A 41 13.97 -2.37 3.72
N ARG A 42 14.99 -2.34 4.59
CA ARG A 42 15.31 -3.37 5.60
C ARG A 42 14.10 -3.98 6.32
N ALA A 43 13.11 -3.18 6.70
CA ALA A 43 11.98 -3.66 7.50
C ALA A 43 11.19 -4.77 6.80
N TYR A 44 11.18 -4.82 5.47
CA TYR A 44 10.48 -5.88 4.72
C TYR A 44 11.09 -7.27 4.95
N ALA A 45 12.42 -7.36 5.01
CA ALA A 45 13.12 -8.63 5.25
C ALA A 45 12.91 -9.17 6.67
N GLU A 46 12.46 -8.34 7.62
CA GLU A 46 12.24 -8.74 9.00
C GLU A 46 10.91 -9.51 9.21
N PHE A 47 9.97 -9.45 8.26
CA PHE A 47 8.68 -10.12 8.39
C PHE A 47 8.19 -10.88 7.16
N LEU A 48 8.79 -10.65 5.98
CA LEU A 48 8.47 -11.42 4.79
C LEU A 48 9.31 -12.70 4.74
N PRO A 49 8.73 -13.85 4.37
CA PRO A 49 9.49 -15.07 4.18
C PRO A 49 10.49 -14.93 3.02
N GLU A 50 11.76 -15.28 3.26
CA GLU A 50 12.85 -15.13 2.28
C GLU A 50 12.59 -15.90 0.98
N ASN A 51 11.88 -17.03 1.06
CA ASN A 51 11.62 -17.91 -0.09
C ASN A 51 10.64 -17.32 -1.12
N ILE A 52 9.89 -16.28 -0.77
CA ILE A 52 8.94 -15.60 -1.66
C ILE A 52 9.25 -14.12 -1.82
N HIS A 53 10.31 -13.60 -1.17
CA HIS A 53 10.59 -12.17 -1.10
C HIS A 53 11.75 -11.79 -2.02
N THR A 54 11.43 -11.01 -3.05
CA THR A 54 12.42 -10.44 -3.98
C THR A 54 12.55 -8.93 -3.73
N GLN A 55 13.71 -8.48 -3.25
CA GLN A 55 14.03 -7.05 -3.20
C GLN A 55 14.60 -6.59 -4.53
N SER A 56 13.92 -5.68 -5.21
CA SER A 56 14.36 -5.23 -6.53
C SER A 56 13.93 -3.80 -6.84
N LYS A 57 14.78 -3.10 -7.60
CA LYS A 57 14.43 -1.83 -8.27
C LYS A 57 13.75 -2.03 -9.62
N ALA A 58 13.59 -3.26 -10.10
CA ALA A 58 12.92 -3.52 -11.38
C ALA A 58 11.44 -3.08 -11.33
N GLU A 59 10.76 -3.33 -10.21
CA GLU A 59 9.33 -3.01 -10.03
C GLU A 59 9.06 -1.63 -9.42
N THR A 60 10.09 -0.77 -9.31
CA THR A 60 9.91 0.57 -8.69
C THR A 60 8.90 1.41 -9.46
N TYR A 61 8.82 1.27 -10.80
CA TYR A 61 7.88 2.03 -11.62
C TYR A 61 6.41 1.79 -11.20
N THR A 62 6.03 0.53 -10.95
CA THR A 62 4.67 0.20 -10.53
C THR A 62 4.39 0.77 -9.12
N VAL A 63 5.31 0.57 -8.17
CA VAL A 63 5.16 1.07 -6.80
C VAL A 63 5.09 2.59 -6.75
N GLU A 64 5.95 3.27 -7.50
CA GLU A 64 5.97 4.72 -7.63
C GLU A 64 4.70 5.25 -8.30
N GLY A 65 4.21 4.58 -9.34
CA GLY A 65 2.94 4.91 -9.98
C GLY A 65 1.77 4.87 -9.00
N TYR A 66 1.67 3.82 -8.18
CA TYR A 66 0.64 3.69 -7.15
C TYR A 66 0.77 4.74 -6.03
N ASN A 67 1.99 5.01 -5.58
CA ASN A 67 2.27 6.09 -4.64
C ASN A 67 1.91 7.48 -5.24
N GLY A 68 2.13 7.66 -6.54
CA GLY A 68 1.73 8.83 -7.30
C GLY A 68 0.22 9.03 -7.29
N ILE A 69 -0.55 7.97 -7.57
CA ILE A 69 -2.03 7.99 -7.52
C ILE A 69 -2.52 8.45 -6.13
N LEU A 70 -2.00 7.84 -5.06
CA LEU A 70 -2.37 8.21 -3.69
C LEU A 70 -2.10 9.69 -3.40
N ARG A 71 -0.91 10.20 -3.78
CA ARG A 71 -0.55 11.62 -3.54
C ARG A 71 -1.27 12.59 -4.46
N HIS A 72 -1.72 12.14 -5.63
CA HIS A 72 -2.50 12.93 -6.57
C HIS A 72 -3.89 13.22 -6.02
N PHE A 73 -4.62 12.18 -5.60
CA PHE A 73 -5.99 12.33 -5.09
C PHE A 73 -6.05 12.76 -3.63
N LEU A 74 -5.08 12.36 -2.80
CA LEU A 74 -5.06 12.66 -1.37
C LEU A 74 -3.90 13.61 -1.06
N ALA A 75 -4.14 14.92 -1.18
CA ALA A 75 -3.16 15.96 -0.90
C ALA A 75 -2.51 15.84 0.50
N ARG A 76 -3.25 15.29 1.47
CA ARG A 76 -2.77 15.02 2.84
C ARG A 76 -1.65 13.97 2.93
N LEU A 77 -1.52 13.11 1.91
CA LEU A 77 -0.41 12.16 1.78
C LEU A 77 0.81 12.77 1.05
N ARG A 78 0.67 13.97 0.47
CA ARG A 78 1.75 14.67 -0.24
C ARG A 78 2.54 15.62 0.66
N ARG A 79 1.88 16.40 1.53
CA ARG A 79 2.53 17.48 2.31
C ARG A 79 2.13 17.49 3.79
N LYS A 80 2.90 16.79 4.62
CA LYS A 80 2.65 16.65 6.08
C LYS A 80 2.53 17.99 6.82
N THR A 81 3.24 19.02 6.40
CA THR A 81 3.28 20.33 7.09
C THR A 81 2.15 21.29 6.71
N LYS A 82 1.43 21.02 5.61
CA LYS A 82 0.38 21.93 5.09
C LYS A 82 -1.00 21.26 5.06
N CYS A 83 -1.04 19.98 4.74
CA CYS A 83 -2.26 19.20 4.66
C CYS A 83 -2.08 17.99 5.57
N TYR A 84 -2.40 18.15 6.86
CA TYR A 84 -2.31 17.06 7.84
C TYR A 84 -3.71 16.53 8.16
N THR A 85 -3.77 15.28 8.61
CA THR A 85 -5.03 14.68 9.07
C THR A 85 -5.19 14.91 10.57
N LYS A 86 -6.37 15.38 11.01
CA LYS A 86 -6.73 15.47 12.43
C LYS A 86 -7.34 14.16 12.95
N SER A 87 -7.87 13.33 12.04
CA SER A 87 -8.40 12.01 12.35
C SER A 87 -7.69 10.96 11.49
N ILE A 88 -7.08 9.98 12.14
CA ILE A 88 -6.48 8.84 11.46
C ILE A 88 -7.55 7.97 10.79
N GLU A 89 -8.71 7.87 11.40
CA GLU A 89 -9.85 7.11 10.90
C GLU A 89 -10.38 7.68 9.58
N MET A 90 -10.52 9.01 9.48
CA MET A 90 -10.91 9.64 8.21
C MET A 90 -9.88 9.44 7.10
N LEU A 91 -8.59 9.41 7.44
CA LEU A 91 -7.54 9.06 6.48
C LEU A 91 -7.71 7.61 6.00
N LYS A 92 -7.98 6.67 6.92
CA LYS A 92 -8.24 5.25 6.58
C LYS A 92 -9.39 5.13 5.61
N TYR A 93 -10.54 5.75 5.90
CA TYR A 93 -11.70 5.70 5.00
C TYR A 93 -11.43 6.33 3.65
N SER A 94 -10.73 7.48 3.60
CA SER A 94 -10.39 8.14 2.33
C SER A 94 -9.52 7.26 1.43
N VAL A 95 -8.54 6.59 2.02
CA VAL A 95 -7.64 5.68 1.29
C VAL A 95 -8.38 4.43 0.83
N LEU A 96 -9.18 3.80 1.71
CA LEU A 96 -9.97 2.63 1.36
C LEU A 96 -10.98 2.93 0.24
N LEU A 97 -11.66 4.09 0.32
CA LEU A 97 -12.58 4.55 -0.71
C LEU A 97 -11.87 4.69 -2.07
N LEU A 98 -10.71 5.35 -2.09
CA LEU A 98 -9.92 5.50 -3.30
C LEU A 98 -9.47 4.14 -3.86
N MET A 99 -9.00 3.23 -3.01
CA MET A 99 -8.60 1.88 -3.41
C MET A 99 -9.77 1.12 -4.07
N LYS A 100 -10.94 1.10 -3.42
CA LYS A 100 -12.15 0.45 -3.95
C LYS A 100 -12.60 1.04 -5.28
N HIS A 101 -12.56 2.37 -5.39
CA HIS A 101 -12.89 3.05 -6.64
C HIS A 101 -11.90 2.70 -7.77
N ARG A 102 -10.59 2.70 -7.50
CA ARG A 102 -9.55 2.32 -8.48
C ARG A 102 -9.62 0.85 -8.87
N ASN A 103 -10.08 -0.01 -7.97
CA ASN A 103 -10.38 -1.41 -8.26
C ASN A 103 -11.68 -1.61 -9.04
N LYS A 104 -12.45 -0.54 -9.32
CA LYS A 104 -13.79 -0.58 -9.94
C LYS A 104 -14.82 -1.38 -9.13
N GLU A 105 -14.62 -1.47 -7.82
CA GLU A 105 -15.54 -2.16 -6.90
C GLU A 105 -16.70 -1.26 -6.47
N ILE A 106 -16.54 0.05 -6.61
CA ILE A 106 -17.57 1.05 -6.35
C ILE A 106 -17.63 2.04 -7.51
N ALA A 107 -18.86 2.37 -7.93
CA ALA A 107 -19.10 3.53 -8.76
C ALA A 107 -19.21 4.74 -7.82
N ILE A 108 -18.25 5.66 -7.91
CA ILE A 108 -18.45 7.00 -7.32
C ILE A 108 -19.21 7.77 -8.40
N ILE A 109 -20.43 8.18 -8.08
CA ILE A 109 -21.26 9.00 -8.98
C ILE A 109 -20.45 10.25 -9.29
N SER A 110 -20.04 10.40 -10.55
CA SER A 110 -19.35 11.57 -11.09
C SER A 110 -20.35 12.63 -11.51
#